data_AF-A0A5J5FBF2-F1
#
_entry.id   AF-A0A5J5FBF2-F1
#
_cell.length_a   1.000
_cell.length_b   1.000
_cell.length_c   1.000
_cell.angle_alpha   90.00
_cell.angle_beta   90.00
_cell.angle_gamma   90.00
#
_symmetry.space_group_name_H-M   'P 1'
#
loop_
_entity.id
_entity.type
_entity.pdbx_description
1 polymer ?
#
loop_
_entity_poly.entity_id
_entity_poly.type
_entity_poly.pdbx_seq_one_letter_code
_entity_poly.pdbx_strand_id
1 'polypeptide(L)'
;SRSPYDRFRARKKALSVTDLVSNIWCEQQFEYTLVRGFRRRTPEMARGSAVHKVLEDQVHTTVPVEPTTKEDHWGLKLFNMYQGMQSLKEQGLTRELPVFGFFGDIFVRGIIDEISYVNPRDRPGADVELPEMKMKRGRRNQSYAPDTSSAEAPTVDDALELIIESETFEVPERGKRMAFLSDTKTRASRSYPRASQARATSIQLMLYRRLLANLHSGEVDLTKACELFELDIGARLSDSFIAEIAGLDHNLPVEKLLAHNSLRGMWQLVSESMKESVDTISDVMGVSYRLQSDGSMIGLKTFDHDDQVVDVHLEEALAWWKGERSTVGVEIEEAWKCRYCEFEQECTWRLGKIEDMKRRREEA
;
A
#
# COMPACT_ATOMS: atom_id res chain seq x y z
N SER A 1 19.40 -20.05 13.88
CA SER A 1 18.18 -19.34 14.35
C SER A 1 17.12 -19.43 13.26
N ARG A 2 15.82 -19.34 13.58
CA ARG A 2 14.78 -19.24 12.54
C ARG A 2 14.86 -17.87 11.86
N SER A 3 14.64 -17.83 10.54
CA SER A 3 14.62 -16.56 9.78
C SER A 3 13.50 -15.62 10.26
N PRO A 4 13.58 -14.29 10.02
CA PRO A 4 12.46 -13.38 10.28
C PRO A 4 11.17 -13.82 9.56
N TYR A 5 11.26 -14.34 8.34
CA TYR A 5 10.11 -14.88 7.60
C TYR A 5 9.46 -16.04 8.36
N ASP A 6 10.24 -17.04 8.77
CA ASP A 6 9.75 -18.21 9.49
C ASP A 6 9.09 -17.84 10.83
N ARG A 7 9.63 -16.81 11.48
CA ARG A 7 9.15 -16.33 12.78
C ARG A 7 7.83 -15.56 12.65
N PHE A 8 7.72 -14.69 11.65
CA PHE A 8 6.67 -13.65 11.65
C PHE A 8 5.68 -13.74 10.49
N ARG A 9 6.00 -14.47 9.41
CA ARG A 9 5.22 -14.45 8.16
C ARG A 9 4.93 -15.84 7.57
N ALA A 10 5.65 -16.89 7.95
CA ALA A 10 5.40 -18.26 7.45
C ALA A 10 3.95 -18.74 7.64
N ARG A 11 3.29 -18.41 8.77
CA ARG A 11 1.86 -18.74 8.96
C ARG A 11 0.95 -18.10 7.91
N LYS A 12 1.29 -16.88 7.46
CA LYS A 12 0.55 -16.16 6.41
C LYS A 12 0.99 -16.57 5.01
N LYS A 13 2.10 -17.31 4.89
CA LYS A 13 2.74 -17.72 3.63
C LYS A 13 3.03 -16.57 2.66
N ALA A 14 3.11 -15.33 3.16
CA ALA A 14 3.16 -14.14 2.33
C ALA A 14 3.84 -12.96 3.05
N LEU A 15 4.54 -12.13 2.27
CA LEU A 15 4.92 -10.77 2.65
C LEU A 15 3.93 -9.76 2.03
N SER A 16 3.66 -8.66 2.72
CA SER A 16 3.04 -7.50 2.07
C SER A 16 4.09 -6.59 1.43
N VAL A 17 3.70 -5.74 0.48
CA VAL A 17 4.60 -4.66 0.00
C VAL A 17 5.02 -3.76 1.18
N THR A 18 4.13 -3.51 2.14
CA THR A 18 4.49 -2.82 3.40
C THR A 18 5.59 -3.55 4.17
N ASP A 19 5.59 -4.89 4.21
CA ASP A 19 6.66 -5.67 4.85
C ASP A 19 8.02 -5.49 4.15
N LEU A 20 8.01 -5.22 2.84
CA LEU A 20 9.23 -4.98 2.05
C LEU A 20 9.79 -3.58 2.22
N VAL A 21 8.97 -2.58 2.56
CA VAL A 21 9.42 -1.17 2.65
C VAL A 21 9.50 -0.64 4.09
N SER A 22 8.93 -1.33 5.08
CA SER A 22 8.91 -0.84 6.46
C SER A 22 10.31 -0.78 7.10
N ASN A 23 11.24 -1.60 6.65
CA ASN A 23 12.62 -1.60 7.14
C ASN A 23 13.44 -0.38 6.68
N ILE A 24 13.01 0.32 5.61
CA ILE A 24 13.71 1.51 5.05
C ILE A 24 13.85 2.63 6.10
N TRP A 25 12.88 2.76 7.03
CA TRP A 25 13.05 3.73 8.11
C TRP A 25 14.23 3.35 9.00
N CYS A 26 14.23 2.11 9.51
CA CYS A 26 15.24 1.51 10.38
C CYS A 26 14.88 0.03 10.59
N GLU A 27 15.73 -0.90 10.16
CA GLU A 27 15.43 -2.33 10.27
C GLU A 27 15.38 -2.78 11.73
N GLN A 28 16.22 -2.21 12.60
CA GLN A 28 16.20 -2.50 14.02
C GLN A 28 14.84 -2.15 14.66
N GLN A 29 14.25 -1.01 14.27
CA GLN A 29 12.91 -0.62 14.72
C GLN A 29 11.84 -1.57 14.17
N PHE A 30 11.98 -1.98 12.91
CA PHE A 30 11.07 -2.91 12.28
C PHE A 30 11.10 -4.29 12.95
N GLU A 31 12.29 -4.82 13.25
CA GLU A 31 12.45 -6.08 13.98
C GLU A 31 11.80 -6.02 15.36
N TYR A 32 12.04 -4.95 16.13
CA TYR A 32 11.40 -4.81 17.44
C TYR A 32 9.88 -4.74 17.36
N THR A 33 9.34 -4.07 16.33
CA THR A 33 7.91 -4.01 16.06
C THR A 33 7.34 -5.40 15.81
N LEU A 34 8.03 -6.24 15.03
CA LEU A 34 7.63 -7.62 14.77
C LEU A 34 7.71 -8.49 16.04
N VAL A 35 8.78 -8.35 16.82
CA VAL A 35 8.99 -9.10 18.08
C VAL A 35 7.92 -8.77 19.12
N ARG A 36 7.63 -7.47 19.32
CA ARG A 36 6.60 -7.05 20.28
C ARG A 36 5.18 -7.39 19.80
N GLY A 37 4.97 -7.63 18.51
CA GLY A 37 3.65 -7.85 17.92
C GLY A 37 2.72 -6.62 18.03
N PHE A 38 3.26 -5.45 18.35
CA PHE A 38 2.52 -4.22 18.59
C PHE A 38 3.02 -3.12 17.67
N ARG A 39 2.09 -2.51 16.92
CA ARG A 39 2.31 -1.27 16.18
C ARG A 39 1.55 -0.16 16.88
N ARG A 40 2.26 0.87 17.34
CA ARG A 40 1.64 2.04 17.96
C ARG A 40 0.69 2.72 16.98
N ARG A 41 -0.60 2.77 17.34
CA ARG A 41 -1.58 3.61 16.65
C ARG A 41 -1.47 5.04 17.17
N THR A 42 -1.44 6.01 16.28
CA THR A 42 -1.48 7.44 16.63
C THR A 42 -2.74 8.10 16.06
N PRO A 43 -3.21 9.23 16.63
CA PRO A 43 -4.32 9.99 16.08
C PRO A 43 -4.11 10.39 14.61
N GLU A 44 -2.87 10.66 14.22
CA GLU A 44 -2.49 10.99 12.84
C GLU A 44 -2.75 9.81 11.89
N MET A 45 -2.49 8.58 12.33
CA MET A 45 -2.78 7.39 11.54
C MET A 45 -4.28 7.19 11.36
N ALA A 46 -5.07 7.42 12.41
CA ALA A 46 -6.54 7.30 12.34
C ALA A 46 -7.13 8.34 11.38
N ARG A 47 -6.70 9.61 11.47
CA ARG A 47 -7.09 10.65 10.50
C ARG A 47 -6.67 10.31 9.08
N GLY A 48 -5.47 9.74 8.93
CA GLY A 48 -5.01 9.25 7.63
C GLY A 48 -5.94 8.19 7.05
N SER A 49 -6.31 7.18 7.84
CA SER A 49 -7.27 6.15 7.40
C SER A 49 -8.63 6.72 7.03
N ALA A 50 -9.12 7.75 7.73
CA ALA A 50 -10.39 8.41 7.38
C ALA A 50 -10.34 9.05 5.98
N VAL A 51 -9.23 9.73 5.64
CA VAL A 51 -9.05 10.31 4.30
C VAL A 51 -9.01 9.24 3.21
N HIS A 52 -8.30 8.11 3.43
CA HIS A 52 -8.29 7.02 2.46
C HIS A 52 -9.68 6.40 2.27
N LYS A 53 -10.42 6.22 3.37
CA LYS A 53 -11.78 5.68 3.30
C LYS A 53 -12.69 6.59 2.46
N VAL A 54 -12.67 7.90 2.69
CA VAL A 54 -13.47 8.84 1.87
C VAL A 54 -13.07 8.75 0.39
N LEU A 55 -11.77 8.65 0.08
CA LEU A 55 -11.31 8.47 -1.30
C LEU A 55 -11.80 7.15 -1.91
N GLU A 56 -11.73 6.05 -1.16
CA GLU A 56 -12.23 4.74 -1.57
C GLU A 56 -13.75 4.78 -1.86
N ASP A 57 -14.52 5.36 -0.94
CA ASP A 57 -15.99 5.46 -1.00
C ASP A 57 -16.48 6.34 -2.19
N GLN A 58 -15.60 7.17 -2.79
CA GLN A 58 -15.92 7.91 -4.03
C GLN A 58 -16.03 7.02 -5.26
N VAL A 59 -15.35 5.86 -5.26
CA VAL A 59 -15.25 4.97 -6.42
C VAL A 59 -15.99 3.66 -6.15
N HIS A 60 -15.96 3.20 -4.90
CA HIS A 60 -16.48 1.90 -4.49
C HIS A 60 -17.58 2.05 -3.44
N THR A 61 -18.60 1.21 -3.54
CA THR A 61 -19.54 1.01 -2.43
C THR A 61 -19.12 -0.23 -1.66
N THR A 62 -18.83 -0.08 -0.38
CA THR A 62 -18.53 -1.23 0.49
C THR A 62 -19.79 -2.04 0.73
N VAL A 63 -19.80 -3.29 0.27
CA VAL A 63 -20.90 -4.24 0.53
C VAL A 63 -20.35 -5.47 1.26
N PRO A 64 -20.93 -5.88 2.41
CA PRO A 64 -20.48 -7.07 3.10
C PRO A 64 -20.77 -8.32 2.28
N VAL A 65 -19.77 -9.20 2.20
CA VAL A 65 -19.86 -10.54 1.61
C VAL A 65 -19.32 -11.53 2.63
N GLU A 66 -19.98 -12.67 2.81
CA GLU A 66 -19.62 -13.68 3.81
C GLU A 66 -19.02 -14.95 3.17
N PRO A 67 -17.72 -14.95 2.80
CA PRO A 67 -17.09 -16.13 2.23
C PRO A 67 -16.98 -17.27 3.26
N THR A 68 -17.43 -18.47 2.87
CA THR A 68 -17.52 -19.62 3.79
C THR A 68 -16.36 -20.61 3.63
N THR A 69 -15.75 -20.66 2.44
CA THR A 69 -14.62 -21.53 2.12
C THR A 69 -13.33 -20.74 1.88
N LYS A 70 -12.17 -21.40 1.88
CA LYS A 70 -10.90 -20.72 1.54
C LYS A 70 -10.91 -20.24 0.08
N GLU A 71 -11.58 -21.01 -0.78
CA GLU A 71 -11.82 -20.72 -2.18
C GLU A 71 -12.69 -19.47 -2.32
N ASP A 72 -13.79 -19.33 -1.55
CA ASP A 72 -14.63 -18.12 -1.58
C ASP A 72 -13.83 -16.87 -1.17
N HIS A 73 -12.96 -16.98 -0.15
CA HIS A 73 -12.11 -15.86 0.26
C HIS A 73 -11.16 -15.41 -0.86
N TRP A 74 -10.63 -16.35 -1.64
CA TRP A 74 -9.83 -16.04 -2.82
C TRP A 74 -10.68 -15.57 -3.99
N GLY A 75 -11.86 -16.15 -4.18
CA GLY A 75 -12.87 -15.73 -5.15
C GLY A 75 -13.26 -14.26 -4.95
N LEU A 76 -13.49 -13.84 -3.71
CA LEU A 76 -13.77 -12.44 -3.36
C LEU A 76 -12.61 -11.52 -3.73
N LYS A 77 -11.37 -11.94 -3.48
CA LYS A 77 -10.19 -11.16 -3.88
C LYS A 77 -10.11 -11.01 -5.40
N LEU A 78 -10.33 -12.08 -6.15
CA LEU A 78 -10.34 -12.05 -7.62
C LEU A 78 -11.51 -11.22 -8.16
N PHE A 79 -12.68 -11.31 -7.53
CA PHE A 79 -13.84 -10.49 -7.86
C PHE A 79 -13.56 -9.01 -7.64
N ASN A 80 -12.96 -8.62 -6.50
CA ASN A 80 -12.57 -7.23 -6.23
C ASN A 80 -11.54 -6.72 -7.24
N MET A 81 -10.60 -7.57 -7.68
CA MET A 81 -9.68 -7.21 -8.76
C MET A 81 -10.41 -6.97 -10.08
N TYR A 82 -11.33 -7.87 -10.45
CA TYR A 82 -12.16 -7.72 -11.64
C TYR A 82 -12.98 -6.42 -11.58
N GLN A 83 -13.69 -6.16 -10.48
CA GLN A 83 -14.45 -4.92 -10.26
C GLN A 83 -13.57 -3.67 -10.35
N GLY A 84 -12.37 -3.72 -9.77
CA GLY A 84 -11.41 -2.62 -9.88
C GLY A 84 -11.02 -2.33 -11.34
N MET A 85 -10.79 -3.38 -12.14
CA MET A 85 -10.50 -3.19 -13.57
C MET A 85 -11.71 -2.68 -14.36
N GLN A 86 -12.93 -3.15 -14.05
CA GLN A 86 -14.16 -2.63 -14.64
C GLN A 86 -14.37 -1.15 -14.32
N SER A 87 -14.16 -0.75 -13.06
CA SER A 87 -14.18 0.63 -12.59
C SER A 87 -13.19 1.49 -13.37
N LEU A 88 -11.94 1.02 -13.54
CA LEU A 88 -10.94 1.72 -14.37
C LEU A 88 -11.38 1.84 -15.84
N LYS A 89 -11.96 0.78 -16.43
CA LYS A 89 -12.43 0.75 -17.82
C LYS A 89 -13.60 1.67 -18.10
N GLU A 90 -14.51 1.83 -17.15
CA GLU A 90 -15.77 2.55 -17.32
C GLU A 90 -15.70 3.99 -16.82
N GLN A 91 -14.95 4.23 -15.75
CA GLN A 91 -14.90 5.52 -15.05
C GLN A 91 -13.53 6.19 -15.14
N GLY A 92 -12.49 5.50 -15.62
CA GLY A 92 -11.15 6.07 -15.80
C GLY A 92 -10.26 6.09 -14.54
N LEU A 93 -10.77 5.53 -13.44
CA LEU A 93 -10.14 5.48 -12.13
C LEU A 93 -10.53 4.18 -11.43
N THR A 94 -9.61 3.61 -10.64
CA THR A 94 -9.93 2.64 -9.60
C THR A 94 -9.06 2.88 -8.37
N ARG A 95 -9.56 2.47 -7.20
CA ARG A 95 -8.86 2.57 -5.91
C ARG A 95 -8.80 1.25 -5.19
N GLU A 96 -7.84 1.13 -4.27
CA GLU A 96 -7.66 -0.05 -3.41
C GLU A 96 -7.57 -1.38 -4.20
N LEU A 97 -6.90 -1.38 -5.36
CA LEU A 97 -6.80 -2.56 -6.21
C LEU A 97 -5.85 -3.60 -5.58
N PRO A 98 -6.31 -4.81 -5.24
CA PRO A 98 -5.43 -5.86 -4.76
C PRO A 98 -4.48 -6.33 -5.86
N VAL A 99 -3.20 -6.46 -5.53
CA VAL A 99 -2.19 -7.05 -6.43
C VAL A 99 -1.37 -8.11 -5.71
N PHE A 100 -0.88 -9.10 -6.43
CA PHE A 100 -0.02 -10.13 -5.87
C PHE A 100 0.84 -10.80 -6.94
N GLY A 101 1.89 -11.47 -6.50
CA GLY A 101 2.83 -12.18 -7.35
C GLY A 101 3.92 -12.86 -6.53
N PHE A 102 4.98 -13.28 -7.21
CA PHE A 102 6.15 -13.88 -6.57
C PHE A 102 7.40 -13.05 -6.87
N PHE A 103 8.20 -12.81 -5.84
CA PHE A 103 9.59 -12.36 -6.00
C PHE A 103 10.49 -13.51 -5.54
N GLY A 104 11.06 -14.22 -6.51
CA GLY A 104 11.71 -15.51 -6.29
C GLY A 104 10.70 -16.57 -5.79
N ASP A 105 10.98 -17.13 -4.61
CA ASP A 105 10.15 -18.11 -3.93
C ASP A 105 9.14 -17.51 -2.94
N ILE A 106 9.19 -16.19 -2.71
CA ILE A 106 8.33 -15.51 -1.75
C ILE A 106 7.10 -14.94 -2.44
N PHE A 107 5.92 -15.34 -1.98
CA PHE A 107 4.65 -14.74 -2.38
C PHE A 107 4.49 -13.35 -1.74
N VAL A 108 4.21 -12.35 -2.56
CA VAL A 108 4.05 -10.95 -2.16
C VAL A 108 2.69 -10.43 -2.58
N ARG A 109 2.06 -9.66 -1.69
CA ARG A 109 0.76 -9.03 -1.94
C ARG A 109 0.73 -7.56 -1.56
N GLY A 110 -0.13 -6.81 -2.22
CA GLY A 110 -0.24 -5.37 -2.11
C GLY A 110 -1.66 -4.90 -2.35
N ILE A 111 -1.91 -3.64 -2.01
CA ILE A 111 -3.11 -2.92 -2.39
C ILE A 111 -2.65 -1.59 -2.95
N ILE A 112 -3.01 -1.30 -4.20
CA ILE A 112 -2.66 -0.07 -4.90
C ILE A 112 -3.74 0.95 -4.57
N ASP A 113 -3.37 2.05 -3.91
CA ASP A 113 -4.30 3.12 -3.52
C ASP A 113 -5.11 3.65 -4.72
N GLU A 114 -4.44 3.88 -5.85
CA GLU A 114 -5.06 4.47 -7.03
C GLU A 114 -4.39 4.04 -8.34
N ILE A 115 -5.22 3.72 -9.34
CA ILE A 115 -4.82 3.60 -10.74
C ILE A 115 -5.78 4.44 -11.58
N SER A 116 -5.25 5.24 -12.50
CA SER A 116 -6.06 6.05 -13.43
C SER A 116 -5.44 6.14 -14.82
N TYR A 117 -6.16 6.72 -15.77
CA TYR A 117 -5.59 7.09 -17.08
C TYR A 117 -4.98 8.50 -17.13
N VAL A 118 -4.98 9.23 -16.01
CA VAL A 118 -4.44 10.60 -15.96
C VAL A 118 -3.00 10.56 -15.48
N ASN A 119 -2.11 11.10 -16.31
CA ASN A 119 -0.71 11.26 -15.98
C ASN A 119 -0.54 12.15 -14.74
N PRO A 120 0.14 11.67 -13.68
CA PRO A 120 0.35 12.44 -12.45
C PRO A 120 1.03 13.79 -12.68
N ARG A 121 1.83 13.94 -13.75
CA ARG A 121 2.48 15.22 -14.11
C ARG A 121 1.49 16.28 -14.59
N ASP A 122 0.34 15.87 -15.10
CA ASP A 122 -0.69 16.76 -15.65
C ASP A 122 -1.79 17.08 -14.61
N ARG A 123 -1.69 16.52 -13.40
CA ARG A 123 -2.69 16.69 -12.35
C ARG A 123 -2.52 18.00 -11.56
N PRO A 124 -3.62 18.55 -11.00
CA PRO A 124 -3.53 19.64 -10.03
C PRO A 124 -2.58 19.29 -8.88
N GLY A 125 -1.78 20.27 -8.47
CA GLY A 125 -0.79 20.07 -7.40
C GLY A 125 0.55 19.52 -7.87
N ALA A 126 0.68 19.08 -9.13
CA ALA A 126 1.99 18.87 -9.75
C ALA A 126 2.80 20.17 -9.73
N ASP A 127 4.12 20.06 -9.58
CA ASP A 127 5.07 21.19 -9.52
C ASP A 127 4.83 22.21 -8.39
N VAL A 128 3.95 21.91 -7.43
CA VAL A 128 3.81 22.74 -6.22
C VAL A 128 5.06 22.57 -5.36
N GLU A 129 5.86 23.63 -5.28
CA GLU A 129 6.97 23.70 -4.33
C GLU A 129 6.44 23.90 -2.90
N LEU A 130 6.67 22.89 -2.05
CA LEU A 130 6.45 23.00 -0.60
C LEU A 130 7.77 22.90 0.13
N PRO A 131 7.92 23.59 1.27
CA PRO A 131 9.11 23.44 2.10
C PRO A 131 9.22 21.99 2.57
N GLU A 132 10.46 21.49 2.62
CA GLU A 132 10.72 20.23 3.30
C GLU A 132 10.46 20.38 4.80
N MET A 133 9.96 19.30 5.42
CA MET A 133 9.72 19.28 6.85
C MET A 133 11.00 19.55 7.65
N LYS A 134 11.05 20.74 8.26
CA LYS A 134 12.13 21.12 9.20
C LYS A 134 11.96 20.37 10.51
N MET A 135 13.09 19.96 11.10
CA MET A 135 13.11 19.47 12.47
C MET A 135 12.71 20.58 13.41
N LYS A 136 11.64 20.37 14.19
CA LYS A 136 11.42 21.19 15.38
C LYS A 136 12.55 20.89 16.38
N ARG A 137 13.41 21.88 16.63
CA ARG A 137 14.31 21.87 17.79
C ARG A 137 13.43 21.73 19.03
N GLY A 138 13.64 20.67 19.79
CA GLY A 138 12.70 20.21 20.81
C GLY A 138 12.31 21.29 21.81
N ARG A 139 11.01 21.38 22.08
CA ARG A 139 10.50 21.73 23.41
C ARG A 139 9.67 20.53 23.89
N ARG A 140 10.16 19.87 24.94
CA ARG A 140 9.38 18.89 25.70
C ARG A 140 8.22 19.61 26.39
N ASN A 141 7.10 18.90 26.47
CA ASN A 141 5.86 19.20 27.19
C ASN A 141 4.89 20.19 26.53
N GLN A 142 3.76 19.63 26.09
CA GLN A 142 2.47 20.14 26.53
C GLN A 142 1.56 18.95 26.82
N SER A 143 1.27 18.75 28.10
CA SER A 143 0.16 17.94 28.59
C SER A 143 -1.12 18.52 28.01
N TYR A 144 -1.81 17.76 27.16
CA TYR A 144 -3.14 18.13 26.72
C TYR A 144 -4.10 17.85 27.86
N ALA A 145 -4.63 18.91 28.49
CA ALA A 145 -5.84 18.81 29.29
C ALA A 145 -7.03 18.69 28.32
N PRO A 146 -8.02 17.83 28.59
CA PRO A 146 -9.23 17.79 27.78
C PRO A 146 -10.09 18.99 28.15
N ASP A 147 -10.28 19.91 27.21
CA ASP A 147 -11.23 21.02 27.37
C ASP A 147 -12.59 20.58 26.84
N THR A 148 -13.57 20.62 27.72
CA THR A 148 -14.98 20.30 27.46
C THR A 148 -15.71 21.57 27.04
N SER A 149 -16.06 21.68 25.77
CA SER A 149 -17.17 22.55 25.37
C SER A 149 -17.92 21.95 24.17
N SER A 150 -19.17 21.61 24.43
CA SER A 150 -20.18 21.16 23.49
C SER A 150 -20.60 22.26 22.53
N ALA A 151 -20.36 22.03 21.25
CA ALA A 151 -21.17 22.55 20.15
C ALA A 151 -21.20 21.45 19.07
N GLU A 152 -22.39 21.08 18.60
CA GLU A 152 -22.60 20.06 17.59
C GLU A 152 -21.99 20.52 16.26
N ALA A 153 -20.73 20.18 16.04
CA ALA A 153 -20.07 20.28 14.74
C ALA A 153 -20.50 19.10 13.86
N PRO A 154 -20.63 19.30 12.53
CA PRO A 154 -20.87 18.21 11.60
C PRO A 154 -19.83 17.10 11.80
N THR A 155 -20.22 15.85 11.56
CA THR A 155 -19.30 14.73 11.73
C THR A 155 -18.09 14.94 10.81
N VAL A 156 -16.91 14.54 11.26
CA VAL A 156 -15.64 14.78 10.55
C VAL A 156 -15.68 14.21 9.12
N ASP A 157 -16.51 13.19 8.91
CA ASP A 157 -16.71 12.50 7.63
C ASP A 157 -17.50 13.37 6.62
N ASP A 158 -18.58 14.03 7.02
CA ASP A 158 -19.39 14.89 6.12
C ASP A 158 -18.58 16.09 5.58
N ALA A 159 -17.67 16.65 6.39
CA ALA A 159 -16.83 17.76 6.00
C ALA A 159 -15.68 17.34 5.05
N LEU A 160 -15.20 16.10 5.17
CA LEU A 160 -14.17 15.54 4.28
C LEU A 160 -14.74 15.29 2.87
N GLU A 161 -15.95 14.73 2.77
CA GLU A 161 -16.61 14.46 1.49
C GLU A 161 -16.86 15.74 0.68
N LEU A 162 -17.17 16.86 1.35
CA LEU A 162 -17.39 18.15 0.70
C LEU A 162 -16.11 18.82 0.17
N ILE A 163 -14.94 18.48 0.74
CA ILE A 163 -13.66 19.12 0.40
C ILE A 163 -12.87 18.29 -0.61
N ILE A 164 -13.00 16.96 -0.56
CA ILE A 164 -12.40 16.08 -1.54
C ILE A 164 -13.35 15.99 -2.74
N GLU A 165 -13.22 16.96 -3.66
CA GLU A 165 -13.99 16.97 -4.90
C GLU A 165 -13.82 15.65 -5.69
N SER A 166 -14.93 15.14 -6.23
CA SER A 166 -14.90 13.99 -7.12
C SER A 166 -14.30 14.42 -8.46
N GLU A 167 -13.17 13.81 -8.82
CA GLU A 167 -12.54 14.02 -10.12
C GLU A 167 -13.31 13.23 -11.19
N THR A 168 -13.66 13.87 -12.29
CA THR A 168 -14.17 13.19 -13.50
C THR A 168 -12.99 12.84 -14.39
N PHE A 169 -12.94 11.61 -14.88
CA PHE A 169 -11.85 11.13 -15.73
C PHE A 169 -12.37 10.86 -17.13
N GLU A 170 -11.64 11.37 -18.13
CA GLU A 170 -11.85 10.94 -19.51
C GLU A 170 -11.30 9.52 -19.68
N VAL A 171 -12.12 8.63 -20.23
CA VAL A 171 -11.73 7.25 -20.54
C VAL A 171 -11.19 7.19 -21.96
N PRO A 172 -9.89 6.92 -22.17
CA PRO A 172 -9.34 6.77 -23.51
C PRO A 172 -9.92 5.56 -24.24
N GLU A 173 -9.95 5.66 -25.56
CA GLU A 173 -10.23 4.52 -26.44
C GLU A 173 -9.20 3.40 -26.21
N ARG A 174 -9.63 2.15 -26.42
CA ARG A 174 -8.72 1.00 -26.41
C ARG A 174 -7.60 1.19 -27.45
N GLY A 175 -6.38 0.80 -27.09
CA GLY A 175 -5.14 1.10 -27.81
C GLY A 175 -4.44 2.38 -27.32
N LYS A 176 -5.10 3.20 -26.51
CA LYS A 176 -4.57 4.45 -25.92
C LYS A 176 -4.65 4.46 -24.38
N ARG A 177 -5.03 3.35 -23.74
CA ARG A 177 -5.22 3.27 -22.29
C ARG A 177 -3.90 3.03 -21.58
N MET A 178 -3.29 4.11 -21.11
CA MET A 178 -2.08 4.07 -20.31
C MET A 178 -2.44 4.20 -18.82
N ALA A 179 -2.14 3.18 -18.03
CA ALA A 179 -2.39 3.18 -16.59
C ALA A 179 -1.25 3.87 -15.83
N PHE A 180 -1.61 4.77 -14.92
CA PHE A 180 -0.70 5.46 -14.01
C PHE A 180 -1.07 5.11 -12.56
N LEU A 181 -0.06 4.81 -11.74
CA LEU A 181 -0.24 4.52 -10.32
C LEU A 181 -0.01 5.77 -9.49
N SER A 182 -0.86 5.96 -8.48
CA SER A 182 -0.63 6.99 -7.47
C SER A 182 -0.88 6.46 -6.06
N ASP A 183 -0.16 7.03 -5.09
CA ASP A 183 -0.34 6.78 -3.66
C ASP A 183 -0.78 8.08 -2.98
N THR A 184 -1.63 7.98 -1.97
CA THR A 184 -2.04 9.14 -1.17
C THR A 184 -1.34 9.11 0.18
N LYS A 185 -0.64 10.20 0.53
CA LYS A 185 -0.04 10.39 1.85
C LYS A 185 -0.68 11.56 2.57
N THR A 186 -1.15 11.31 3.79
CA THR A 186 -1.70 12.38 4.62
C THR A 186 -0.64 13.03 5.50
N ARG A 187 -0.75 14.35 5.72
CA ARG A 187 0.22 15.15 6.48
C ARG A 187 -0.47 16.04 7.50
N ALA A 188 0.14 16.16 8.68
CA ALA A 188 -0.29 17.10 9.71
C ALA A 188 0.09 18.57 9.39
N SER A 189 0.98 18.80 8.41
CA SER A 189 1.45 20.14 8.03
C SER A 189 1.66 20.26 6.52
N ARG A 190 1.49 21.47 5.98
CA ARG A 190 1.72 21.83 4.57
C ARG A 190 3.22 21.83 4.21
N SER A 191 3.80 20.65 4.11
CA SER A 191 5.23 20.44 3.86
C SER A 191 5.45 19.09 3.21
N TYR A 192 6.48 18.92 2.40
CA TYR A 192 6.86 17.59 1.91
C TYR A 192 7.58 16.77 2.98
N PRO A 193 7.49 15.43 2.92
CA PRO A 193 8.25 14.59 3.84
C PRO A 193 9.73 14.73 3.48
N ARG A 194 10.59 14.33 4.40
CA ARG A 194 12.02 14.30 4.12
C ARG A 194 12.34 13.23 3.08
N ALA A 195 13.47 13.38 2.39
CA ALA A 195 13.92 12.44 1.37
C ALA A 195 13.85 10.96 1.79
N SER A 196 14.22 10.59 3.01
CA SER A 196 14.15 9.18 3.42
C SER A 196 12.74 8.63 3.63
N GLN A 197 11.78 9.48 3.99
CA GLN A 197 10.37 9.09 4.02
C GLN A 197 9.79 9.00 2.61
N ALA A 198 10.21 9.90 1.71
CA ALA A 198 9.82 9.84 0.30
C ALA A 198 10.36 8.57 -0.40
N ARG A 199 11.59 8.13 -0.04
CA ARG A 199 12.20 6.90 -0.58
C ARG A 199 11.37 5.65 -0.32
N ALA A 200 10.80 5.51 0.88
CA ALA A 200 9.96 4.34 1.20
C ALA A 200 8.69 4.32 0.33
N THR A 201 8.04 5.48 0.17
CA THR A 201 6.88 5.61 -0.71
C THR A 201 7.23 5.37 -2.18
N SER A 202 8.40 5.85 -2.64
CA SER A 202 8.80 5.65 -4.04
C SER A 202 9.06 4.18 -4.35
N ILE A 203 9.79 3.47 -3.48
CA ILE A 203 10.03 2.04 -3.62
C ILE A 203 8.72 1.25 -3.51
N GLN A 204 7.81 1.64 -2.61
CA GLN A 204 6.48 1.02 -2.49
C GLN A 204 5.71 1.10 -3.82
N LEU A 205 5.66 2.26 -4.45
CA LEU A 205 4.97 2.44 -5.74
C LEU A 205 5.66 1.68 -6.88
N MET A 206 7.00 1.65 -6.93
CA MET A 206 7.72 0.84 -7.92
C MET A 206 7.43 -0.66 -7.76
N LEU A 207 7.35 -1.17 -6.52
CA LEU A 207 6.96 -2.55 -6.23
C LEU A 207 5.53 -2.84 -6.69
N TYR A 208 4.59 -1.92 -6.44
CA TYR A 208 3.22 -2.03 -6.94
C TYR A 208 3.16 -2.04 -8.46
N ARG A 209 3.90 -1.14 -9.12
CA ARG A 209 3.99 -1.09 -10.59
C ARG A 209 4.55 -2.38 -11.15
N ARG A 210 5.59 -2.96 -10.54
CA ARG A 210 6.12 -4.28 -10.93
C ARG A 210 5.07 -5.39 -10.76
N LEU A 211 4.38 -5.46 -9.62
CA LEU A 211 3.33 -6.46 -9.41
C LEU A 211 2.19 -6.32 -10.42
N LEU A 212 1.75 -5.09 -10.70
CA LEU A 212 0.72 -4.83 -11.71
C LEU A 212 1.19 -5.20 -13.12
N ALA A 213 2.45 -4.91 -13.47
CA ALA A 213 3.02 -5.27 -14.76
C ALA A 213 3.13 -6.79 -14.94
N ASN A 214 3.48 -7.53 -13.88
CA ASN A 214 3.51 -8.99 -13.91
C ASN A 214 2.10 -9.59 -14.05
N LEU A 215 1.10 -8.98 -13.38
CA LEU A 215 -0.30 -9.36 -13.56
C LEU A 215 -0.77 -9.11 -15.00
N HIS A 216 -0.49 -7.90 -15.53
CA HIS A 216 -0.88 -7.50 -16.88
C HIS A 216 -0.21 -8.34 -17.96
N SER A 217 1.07 -8.67 -17.83
CA SER A 217 1.81 -9.49 -18.79
C SER A 217 1.44 -10.98 -18.73
N GLY A 218 0.77 -11.44 -17.67
CA GLY A 218 0.41 -12.84 -17.46
C GLY A 218 1.52 -13.67 -16.81
N GLU A 219 2.51 -13.02 -16.19
CA GLU A 219 3.62 -13.69 -15.47
C GLU A 219 3.20 -14.26 -14.11
N VAL A 220 2.04 -13.87 -13.58
CA VAL A 220 1.54 -14.37 -12.29
C VAL A 220 0.93 -15.76 -12.46
N ASP A 221 1.60 -16.76 -11.88
CA ASP A 221 1.13 -18.14 -11.81
C ASP A 221 0.14 -18.34 -10.64
N LEU A 222 -1.15 -18.32 -10.95
CA LEU A 222 -2.20 -18.60 -9.98
C LEU A 222 -2.16 -20.05 -9.46
N THR A 223 -1.69 -21.01 -10.26
CA THR A 223 -1.60 -22.42 -9.83
C THR A 223 -0.60 -22.53 -8.68
N LYS A 224 0.59 -21.93 -8.83
CA LYS A 224 1.60 -21.85 -7.77
C LYS A 224 1.06 -21.15 -6.51
N ALA A 225 0.25 -20.10 -6.67
CA ALA A 225 -0.42 -19.48 -5.53
C ALA A 225 -1.43 -20.43 -4.86
N CYS A 226 -2.28 -21.12 -5.63
CA CYS A 226 -3.24 -22.08 -5.09
C CYS A 226 -2.55 -23.22 -4.34
N GLU A 227 -1.46 -23.77 -4.87
CA GLU A 227 -0.63 -24.77 -4.20
C GLU A 227 -0.09 -24.25 -2.86
N LEU A 228 0.48 -23.04 -2.86
CA LEU A 228 1.01 -22.41 -1.64
C LEU A 228 -0.07 -22.28 -0.56
N PHE A 229 -1.29 -21.89 -0.95
CA PHE A 229 -2.40 -21.67 -0.02
C PHE A 229 -3.28 -22.90 0.23
N GLU A 230 -2.94 -24.06 -0.35
CA GLU A 230 -3.71 -25.30 -0.26
C GLU A 230 -5.16 -25.11 -0.75
N LEU A 231 -5.31 -24.51 -1.92
CA LEU A 231 -6.60 -24.25 -2.58
C LEU A 231 -6.78 -25.19 -3.77
N ASP A 232 -8.02 -25.62 -4.00
CA ASP A 232 -8.38 -26.26 -5.27
C ASP A 232 -8.78 -25.19 -6.30
N ILE A 233 -7.93 -25.00 -7.30
CA ILE A 233 -8.15 -24.01 -8.36
C ILE A 233 -9.41 -24.30 -9.22
N GLY A 234 -9.83 -25.56 -9.29
CA GLY A 234 -10.98 -26.02 -10.06
C GLY A 234 -12.25 -26.24 -9.22
N ALA A 235 -12.17 -26.13 -7.89
CA ALA A 235 -13.33 -26.25 -7.03
C ALA A 235 -14.36 -25.15 -7.36
N ARG A 236 -15.63 -25.53 -7.28
CA ARG A 236 -16.74 -24.59 -7.39
C ARG A 236 -16.78 -23.71 -6.15
N LEU A 237 -16.96 -22.41 -6.37
CA LEU A 237 -17.27 -21.46 -5.30
C LEU A 237 -18.69 -21.75 -4.78
N SER A 238 -18.93 -21.41 -3.52
CA SER A 238 -20.19 -21.73 -2.86
C SER A 238 -21.37 -21.00 -3.53
N ASP A 239 -22.55 -21.63 -3.53
CA ASP A 239 -23.74 -21.03 -4.13
C ASP A 239 -24.16 -19.74 -3.41
N SER A 240 -23.94 -19.64 -2.09
CA SER A 240 -24.16 -18.40 -1.32
C SER A 240 -23.23 -17.29 -1.78
N PHE A 241 -21.93 -17.58 -1.94
CA PHE A 241 -20.98 -16.61 -2.44
C PHE A 241 -21.33 -16.12 -3.86
N ILE A 242 -21.66 -17.05 -4.77
CA ILE A 242 -22.08 -16.71 -6.13
C ILE A 242 -23.35 -15.85 -6.14
N ALA A 243 -24.35 -16.19 -5.31
CA ALA A 243 -25.58 -15.42 -5.21
C ALA A 243 -25.34 -14.00 -4.69
N GLU A 244 -24.46 -13.84 -3.69
CA GLU A 244 -24.07 -12.53 -3.17
C GLU A 244 -23.42 -11.68 -4.26
N ILE A 245 -22.34 -12.16 -4.90
CA ILE A 245 -21.61 -11.34 -5.90
C ILE A 245 -22.42 -11.07 -7.18
N ALA A 246 -23.32 -11.99 -7.58
CA ALA A 246 -24.25 -11.78 -8.69
C ALA A 246 -25.22 -10.61 -8.43
N GLY A 247 -25.56 -10.36 -7.16
CA GLY A 247 -26.39 -9.23 -6.76
C GLY A 247 -25.65 -7.89 -6.74
N LEU A 248 -24.31 -7.90 -6.72
CA LEU A 248 -23.47 -6.71 -6.59
C LEU A 248 -23.02 -6.12 -7.92
N ASP A 249 -22.77 -6.97 -8.92
CA ASP A 249 -22.29 -6.53 -10.22
C ASP A 249 -23.34 -6.72 -11.31
N HIS A 250 -24.03 -5.62 -11.64
CA HIS A 250 -25.01 -5.59 -12.71
C HIS A 250 -24.38 -5.68 -14.12
N ASN A 251 -23.07 -5.47 -14.25
CA ASN A 251 -22.34 -5.53 -15.52
C ASN A 251 -21.74 -6.91 -15.81
N LEU A 252 -21.73 -7.84 -14.84
CA LEU A 252 -21.35 -9.24 -15.04
C LEU A 252 -22.61 -10.12 -15.11
N PRO A 253 -23.03 -10.58 -16.31
CA PRO A 253 -24.19 -11.45 -16.45
C PRO A 253 -24.02 -12.73 -15.61
N VAL A 254 -25.11 -13.16 -14.97
CA VAL A 254 -25.13 -14.35 -14.11
C VAL A 254 -24.65 -15.59 -14.86
N GLU A 255 -25.00 -15.72 -16.13
CA GLU A 255 -24.55 -16.83 -16.99
C GLU A 255 -23.02 -16.82 -17.16
N LYS A 256 -22.41 -15.64 -17.32
CA LYS A 256 -20.96 -15.49 -17.42
C LYS A 256 -20.31 -15.82 -16.09
N LEU A 257 -20.84 -15.34 -14.98
CA LEU A 257 -20.33 -15.67 -13.64
C LEU A 257 -20.39 -17.17 -13.36
N LEU A 258 -21.51 -17.83 -13.67
CA LEU A 258 -21.68 -19.27 -13.50
C LEU A 258 -20.72 -20.09 -14.38
N ALA A 259 -20.46 -19.63 -15.61
CA ALA A 259 -19.46 -20.24 -16.48
C ALA A 259 -18.03 -20.14 -15.92
N HIS A 260 -17.78 -19.16 -15.05
CA HIS A 260 -16.49 -18.91 -14.40
C HIS A 260 -16.50 -19.28 -12.90
N ASN A 261 -17.43 -20.15 -12.45
CA ASN A 261 -17.56 -20.56 -11.04
C ASN A 261 -16.43 -21.50 -10.59
N SER A 262 -15.23 -20.96 -10.47
CA SER A 262 -14.03 -21.54 -9.85
C SER A 262 -12.96 -20.44 -9.72
N LEU A 263 -11.90 -20.67 -8.96
CA LEU A 263 -10.75 -19.74 -8.94
C LEU A 263 -10.12 -19.60 -10.33
N ARG A 264 -10.04 -20.68 -11.10
CA ARG A 264 -9.58 -20.65 -12.51
C ARG A 264 -10.44 -19.73 -13.37
N GLY A 265 -11.77 -19.87 -13.28
CA GLY A 265 -12.69 -19.05 -14.04
C GLY A 265 -12.63 -17.57 -13.64
N MET A 266 -12.68 -17.29 -12.34
CA MET A 266 -12.53 -15.92 -11.82
C MET A 266 -11.22 -15.28 -12.27
N TRP A 267 -10.13 -16.04 -12.33
CA TRP A 267 -8.85 -15.54 -12.83
C TRP A 267 -8.85 -15.21 -14.32
N GLN A 268 -9.58 -15.99 -15.13
CA GLN A 268 -9.78 -15.67 -16.54
C GLN A 268 -10.51 -14.33 -16.69
N LEU A 269 -11.56 -14.09 -15.90
CA LEU A 269 -12.26 -12.80 -15.89
C LEU A 269 -11.32 -11.62 -15.53
N VAL A 270 -10.51 -11.78 -14.49
CA VAL A 270 -9.51 -10.76 -14.09
C VAL A 270 -8.50 -10.52 -15.21
N SER A 271 -7.96 -11.58 -15.81
CA SER A 271 -6.95 -11.48 -16.86
C SER A 271 -7.50 -10.82 -18.13
N GLU A 272 -8.72 -11.17 -18.54
CA GLU A 272 -9.42 -10.56 -19.66
C GLU A 272 -9.70 -9.08 -19.39
N SER A 273 -10.29 -8.76 -18.24
CA SER A 273 -10.58 -7.37 -17.86
C SER A 273 -9.31 -6.52 -17.77
N MET A 274 -8.21 -7.07 -17.25
CA MET A 274 -6.90 -6.41 -17.21
C MET A 274 -6.41 -6.03 -18.62
N LYS A 275 -6.49 -6.96 -19.58
CA LYS A 275 -6.09 -6.72 -20.98
C LYS A 275 -7.03 -5.78 -21.74
N GLU A 276 -8.30 -5.73 -21.37
CA GLU A 276 -9.25 -4.79 -21.96
C GLU A 276 -9.11 -3.38 -21.41
N SER A 277 -8.76 -3.26 -20.13
CA SER A 277 -8.69 -1.99 -19.41
C SER A 277 -7.35 -1.29 -19.59
N VAL A 278 -6.25 -2.03 -19.73
CA VAL A 278 -4.90 -1.44 -19.76
C VAL A 278 -4.17 -1.90 -21.02
N ASP A 279 -3.74 -0.96 -21.86
CA ASP A 279 -2.86 -1.26 -23.00
C ASP A 279 -1.39 -1.20 -22.57
N THR A 280 -1.03 -0.20 -21.76
CA THR A 280 0.33 0.02 -21.24
C THR A 280 0.29 0.52 -19.80
N ILE A 281 1.33 0.20 -19.03
CA ILE A 281 1.51 0.72 -17.67
C ILE A 281 2.69 1.70 -17.72
N SER A 282 2.46 2.92 -17.23
CA SER A 282 3.46 3.98 -17.24
C SER A 282 4.58 3.73 -16.23
N ASP A 283 5.77 4.24 -16.54
CA ASP A 283 6.87 4.35 -15.58
C ASP A 283 6.72 5.59 -14.70
N VAL A 284 5.87 6.55 -15.06
CA VAL A 284 5.59 7.73 -14.24
C VAL A 284 4.60 7.36 -13.14
N MET A 285 4.96 7.63 -11.90
CA MET A 285 4.12 7.43 -10.71
C MET A 285 3.96 8.73 -9.92
N GLY A 286 2.86 8.82 -9.17
CA GLY A 286 2.49 10.01 -8.40
C GLY A 286 2.33 9.74 -6.90
N VAL A 287 2.66 10.72 -6.07
CA VAL A 287 2.28 10.75 -4.65
C VAL A 287 1.54 12.04 -4.38
N SER A 288 0.24 11.91 -4.11
CA SER A 288 -0.60 13.02 -3.67
C SER A 288 -0.45 13.21 -2.17
N TYR A 289 -0.16 14.45 -1.76
CA TYR A 289 -0.12 14.82 -0.36
C TYR A 289 -1.38 15.58 0.01
N ARG A 290 -2.06 15.11 1.07
CA ARG A 290 -3.30 15.73 1.58
C ARG A 290 -3.15 16.12 3.05
N LEU A 291 -3.82 17.19 3.50
CA LEU A 291 -3.86 17.54 4.92
C LEU A 291 -4.75 16.57 5.71
N GLN A 292 -4.30 16.21 6.91
CA GLN A 292 -5.10 15.40 7.84
C GLN A 292 -6.26 16.16 8.48
N SER A 293 -6.24 17.50 8.45
CA SER A 293 -7.28 18.34 9.04
C SER A 293 -8.58 18.30 8.24
N ASP A 294 -8.46 18.28 6.92
CA ASP A 294 -9.57 18.56 5.99
C ASP A 294 -9.50 17.77 4.68
N GLY A 295 -8.48 16.93 4.47
CA GLY A 295 -8.32 16.15 3.23
C GLY A 295 -7.86 16.95 2.01
N SER A 296 -7.67 18.28 2.13
CA SER A 296 -7.28 19.13 1.01
C SER A 296 -5.92 18.74 0.45
N MET A 297 -5.79 18.75 -0.88
CA MET A 297 -4.53 18.48 -1.54
C MET A 297 -3.55 19.65 -1.33
N ILE A 298 -2.33 19.33 -0.89
CA ILE A 298 -1.28 20.33 -0.67
C ILE A 298 -0.22 20.34 -1.76
N GLY A 299 -0.07 19.23 -2.48
CA GLY A 299 0.87 19.09 -3.57
C GLY A 299 1.01 17.64 -4.00
N LEU A 300 1.60 17.43 -5.17
CA LEU A 300 1.84 16.15 -5.78
C LEU A 300 3.30 16.06 -6.20
N LYS A 301 3.96 14.95 -5.87
CA LYS A 301 5.30 14.64 -6.38
C LYS A 301 5.23 13.48 -7.36
N THR A 302 6.00 13.58 -8.42
CA THR A 302 6.17 12.49 -9.38
C THR A 302 7.59 11.92 -9.31
N PHE A 303 7.73 10.68 -9.73
CA PHE A 303 9.02 10.03 -9.97
C PHE A 303 8.83 8.93 -11.01
N ASP A 304 9.93 8.52 -11.61
CA ASP A 304 9.95 7.46 -12.61
C ASP A 304 10.30 6.12 -11.97
N HIS A 305 9.77 5.06 -12.56
CA HIS A 305 10.06 3.67 -12.22
C HIS A 305 11.49 3.32 -12.61
N ASP A 306 12.17 2.59 -11.72
CA ASP A 306 13.52 2.12 -11.95
C ASP A 306 13.63 0.66 -11.50
N ASP A 307 13.76 -0.23 -12.49
CA ASP A 307 13.89 -1.66 -12.28
C ASP A 307 15.11 -2.03 -11.42
N GLN A 308 16.24 -1.33 -11.61
CA GLN A 308 17.46 -1.60 -10.87
C GLN A 308 17.31 -1.24 -9.39
N VAL A 309 16.62 -0.13 -9.09
CA VAL A 309 16.31 0.26 -7.71
C VAL A 309 15.42 -0.77 -7.04
N VAL A 310 14.42 -1.32 -7.75
CA VAL A 310 13.55 -2.37 -7.23
C VAL A 310 14.33 -3.65 -6.97
N ASP A 311 15.16 -4.08 -7.91
CA ASP A 311 15.89 -5.34 -7.80
C ASP A 311 16.88 -5.31 -6.63
N VAL A 312 17.67 -4.23 -6.49
CA VAL A 312 18.57 -4.03 -5.35
C VAL A 312 17.81 -4.02 -4.03
N HIS A 313 16.69 -3.30 -3.97
CA HIS A 313 15.87 -3.23 -2.76
C HIS A 313 15.29 -4.61 -2.38
N LEU A 314 14.78 -5.36 -3.37
CA LEU A 314 14.25 -6.70 -3.15
C LEU A 314 15.32 -7.66 -2.67
N GLU A 315 16.52 -7.63 -3.26
CA GLU A 315 17.65 -8.46 -2.82
C GLU A 315 17.98 -8.18 -1.35
N GLU A 316 18.19 -6.92 -0.99
CA GLU A 316 18.51 -6.52 0.39
C GLU A 316 17.40 -6.87 1.38
N ALA A 317 16.14 -6.59 1.03
CA ALA A 317 15.00 -6.85 1.89
C ALA A 317 14.74 -8.34 2.08
N LEU A 318 14.80 -9.14 1.00
CA LEU A 318 14.58 -10.57 1.06
C LEU A 318 15.72 -11.30 1.76
N ALA A 319 16.98 -10.90 1.57
CA ALA A 319 18.10 -11.45 2.33
C ALA A 319 17.90 -11.29 3.85
N TRP A 320 17.36 -10.15 4.29
CA TRP A 320 17.00 -9.96 5.70
C TRP A 320 15.84 -10.86 6.12
N TRP A 321 14.76 -10.88 5.34
CA TRP A 321 13.59 -11.72 5.64
C TRP A 321 13.94 -13.21 5.72
N LYS A 322 14.87 -13.68 4.87
CA LYS A 322 15.40 -15.05 4.85
C LYS A 322 16.44 -15.31 5.93
N GLY A 323 16.90 -14.27 6.64
CA GLY A 323 17.90 -14.39 7.70
C GLY A 323 19.32 -14.63 7.18
N GLU A 324 19.57 -14.30 5.92
CA GLU A 324 20.87 -14.40 5.25
C GLU A 324 21.83 -13.28 5.67
N ARG A 325 21.27 -12.19 6.23
CA ARG A 325 22.03 -11.09 6.84
C ARG A 325 21.44 -10.67 8.18
N SER A 326 22.27 -10.05 9.01
CA SER A 326 21.84 -9.46 10.29
C SER A 326 21.05 -8.17 10.08
N THR A 327 20.18 -7.87 11.04
CA THR A 327 19.49 -6.58 11.16
C THR A 327 20.49 -5.43 11.31
N VAL A 328 20.29 -4.36 10.55
CA VAL A 328 21.06 -3.12 10.66
C VAL A 328 20.18 -2.00 11.21
N GLY A 329 20.77 -1.11 12.00
CA GLY A 329 20.08 0.12 12.40
C GLY A 329 20.02 1.14 11.27
N VAL A 330 19.53 2.32 11.59
CA VAL A 330 19.51 3.43 10.64
C VAL A 330 20.93 3.91 10.30
N GLU A 331 21.14 4.49 9.12
CA GLU A 331 22.39 5.21 8.81
C GLU A 331 22.71 6.30 9.84
N ILE A 332 23.99 6.56 10.07
CA ILE A 332 24.46 7.46 11.15
C ILE A 332 23.93 8.89 10.93
N GLU A 333 23.89 9.34 9.68
CA GLU A 333 23.36 10.64 9.24
C GLU A 333 21.86 10.77 9.54
N GLU A 334 21.17 9.64 9.67
CA GLU A 334 19.75 9.53 9.96
C GLU A 334 19.43 9.15 11.41
N ALA A 335 20.45 9.03 12.28
CA ALA A 335 20.30 8.69 13.70
C ALA A 335 19.41 9.67 14.48
N TRP A 336 19.12 10.85 13.93
CA TRP A 336 18.13 11.77 14.46
C TRP A 336 16.73 11.14 14.59
N LYS A 337 16.38 10.18 13.72
CA LYS A 337 15.11 9.43 13.76
C LYS A 337 14.94 8.69 15.08
N CYS A 338 16.06 8.28 15.71
CA CYS A 338 16.03 7.58 16.99
C CYS A 338 15.38 8.40 18.12
N ARG A 339 15.38 9.74 18.04
CA ARG A 339 14.73 10.61 19.05
C ARG A 339 13.21 10.53 19.06
N TYR A 340 12.63 9.99 17.99
CA TYR A 340 11.20 9.80 17.82
C TYR A 340 10.82 8.31 17.78
N CYS A 341 11.81 7.42 17.92
CA CYS A 341 11.61 5.99 17.92
C CYS A 341 11.07 5.54 19.29
N GLU A 342 9.99 4.77 19.28
CA GLU A 342 9.39 4.21 20.50
C GLU A 342 10.31 3.23 21.25
N PHE A 343 11.34 2.72 20.58
CA PHE A 343 12.36 1.85 21.16
C PHE A 343 13.65 2.60 21.53
N GLU A 344 13.66 3.94 21.57
CA GLU A 344 14.88 4.74 21.81
C GLU A 344 15.71 4.25 23.01
N GLN A 345 15.04 3.90 24.10
CA GLN A 345 15.68 3.55 25.37
C GLN A 345 16.35 2.17 25.36
N GLU A 346 15.82 1.22 24.60
CA GLU A 346 16.27 -0.19 24.58
C GLU A 346 16.93 -0.59 23.27
N CYS A 347 17.07 0.33 22.32
CA CYS A 347 17.63 0.04 21.00
C CYS A 347 19.11 -0.32 21.08
N THR A 348 19.42 -1.60 20.87
CA THR A 348 20.76 -2.17 20.95
C THR A 348 21.71 -1.51 19.96
N TRP A 349 21.27 -1.22 18.73
CA TRP A 349 22.07 -0.49 17.76
C TRP A 349 22.47 0.90 18.27
N ARG A 350 21.51 1.68 18.82
CA ARG A 350 21.78 3.03 19.33
C ARG A 350 22.71 3.00 20.54
N LEU A 351 22.47 2.09 21.47
CA LEU A 351 23.30 1.92 22.67
C LEU A 351 24.73 1.52 22.29
N GLY A 352 24.89 0.57 21.37
CA GLY A 352 26.20 0.16 20.85
C GLY A 352 26.95 1.31 20.19
N LYS A 353 26.28 2.14 19.35
CA LYS A 353 26.92 3.32 18.76
C LYS A 353 27.37 4.36 19.80
N ILE A 354 26.61 4.53 20.90
CA ILE A 354 27.01 5.42 21.99
C ILE A 354 28.26 4.89 22.70
N GLU A 355 28.32 3.59 22.95
CA GLU A 355 29.47 2.94 23.56
C GLU A 355 30.72 3.02 22.67
N ASP A 356 30.59 2.75 21.37
CA ASP A 356 31.68 2.92 20.41
C ASP A 356 32.22 4.36 20.38
N MET A 357 31.34 5.36 20.47
CA MET A 357 31.75 6.77 20.54
C MET A 357 32.47 7.11 21.85
N LYS A 358 32.09 6.49 22.98
CA LYS A 358 32.80 6.68 24.25
C LYS A 358 34.19 6.07 24.19
N ARG A 359 34.30 4.82 23.72
CA ARG A 359 35.58 4.12 23.56
C ARG A 359 36.55 4.91 22.68
N ARG A 360 36.09 5.41 21.53
CA ARG A 360 36.91 6.26 20.63
C ARG A 360 37.38 7.59 21.26
N ARG A 361 36.68 8.11 22.26
CA ARG A 361 37.09 9.32 23.00
C ARG A 361 38.05 9.01 24.14
N GLU A 362 38.01 7.79 24.66
CA GLU A 362 38.94 7.32 25.71
C GLU A 362 40.28 6.89 25.09
N GLU A 363 40.27 6.44 23.83
CA GLU A 363 41.45 6.04 23.04
C GLU A 363 42.17 7.21 22.34
N ALA A 364 41.56 8.41 22.29
CA ALA A 364 42.09 9.61 21.64
C ALA A 364 42.54 10.65 22.67
#